data_AF-A0A117V1G2-F1
#
_entry.id   AF-A0A117V1G2-F1
#
_cell.length_a   1.000
_cell.length_b   1.000
_cell.length_c   1.000
_cell.angle_alpha   90.00
_cell.angle_beta   90.00
_cell.angle_gamma   90.00
#
_symmetry.space_group_name_H-M   'P 1'
#
loop_
_entity.id
_entity.type
_entity.pdbx_description
1 polymer ?
#
loop_
_entity_poly.entity_id
_entity_poly.type
_entity_poly.pdbx_seq_one_letter_code
_entity_poly.pdbx_strand_id
1 'polypeptide(L)'
;MVHPYRLDAPAAQIAATFDADAGRDVWQRGSVIPGGFAPVVVRGKTGSRYLIPRLWGVPPPPRGTHAVTHVRNLESPFWIGTLRHTEFRCLVPATAFCATRGGRAQWLAVPDCPVIAFAGIWRDSEIPSYAIVTTEGSLGGIVSLPLILPPDHWQEWLSADWKRAQRLVALGHSPLDLVPATG
;
A
#
# COMPACT_ATOMS: atom_id res chain seq x y z
N MET A 1 -15.59 -7.03 4.87
CA MET A 1 -15.03 -6.15 5.93
C MET A 1 -13.76 -5.53 5.39
N VAL A 2 -13.59 -4.21 5.52
CA VAL A 2 -12.33 -3.53 5.16
C VAL A 2 -11.49 -3.46 6.42
N HIS A 3 -10.25 -3.92 6.34
CA HIS A 3 -9.32 -3.88 7.46
C HIS A 3 -8.53 -2.57 7.43
N PRO A 4 -8.55 -1.75 8.49
CA PRO A 4 -7.74 -0.53 8.56
C PRO A 4 -6.25 -0.83 8.72
N TYR A 5 -5.43 0.20 8.54
CA TYR A 5 -4.02 0.15 8.88
C TYR A 5 -3.62 1.37 9.74
N ARG A 6 -2.43 1.33 10.34
CA ARG A 6 -1.85 2.43 11.12
C ARG A 6 -0.60 2.93 10.42
N LEU A 7 -0.37 4.23 10.51
CA LEU A 7 0.86 4.88 10.12
C LEU A 7 1.30 5.79 11.25
N ASP A 8 1.89 5.18 12.28
CA ASP A 8 2.34 5.83 13.50
C ASP A 8 3.78 6.38 13.39
N ALA A 9 4.07 7.08 12.29
CA ALA A 9 5.35 7.72 12.02
C ALA A 9 5.12 9.10 11.35
N PRO A 10 5.86 10.15 11.74
CA PRO A 10 5.72 11.46 11.11
C PRO A 10 6.30 11.47 9.69
N ALA A 11 5.85 12.42 8.87
CA ALA A 11 6.27 12.57 7.46
C ALA A 11 7.79 12.55 7.28
N ALA A 12 8.56 13.18 8.19
CA ALA A 12 10.01 13.19 8.15
C ALA A 12 10.63 11.78 8.32
N GLN A 13 10.09 10.96 9.22
CA GLN A 13 10.55 9.58 9.39
C GLN A 13 10.19 8.73 8.18
N ILE A 14 8.97 8.88 7.65
CA ILE A 14 8.52 8.18 6.44
C ILE A 14 9.47 8.52 5.27
N ALA A 15 9.72 9.81 5.05
CA ALA A 15 10.64 10.30 4.03
C ALA A 15 12.05 9.69 4.16
N ALA A 16 12.60 9.67 5.37
CA ALA A 16 13.90 9.05 5.63
C ALA A 16 13.90 7.54 5.33
N THR A 17 12.85 6.81 5.71
CA THR A 17 12.73 5.37 5.43
C THR A 17 12.69 5.08 3.93
N PHE A 18 11.98 5.91 3.15
CA PHE A 18 11.74 5.66 1.73
C PHE A 18 12.73 6.34 0.78
N ASP A 19 13.72 7.07 1.30
CA ASP A 19 14.58 7.97 0.51
C ASP A 19 13.72 8.90 -0.37
N ALA A 20 12.79 9.58 0.28
CA ALA A 20 11.79 10.43 -0.35
C ALA A 20 11.82 11.84 0.22
N ASP A 21 11.39 12.81 -0.58
CA ASP A 21 11.15 14.17 -0.13
C ASP A 21 9.76 14.28 0.52
N ALA A 22 9.72 14.69 1.79
CA ALA A 22 8.48 14.93 2.53
C ALA A 22 7.73 16.19 2.06
N GLY A 23 8.41 17.12 1.39
CA GLY A 23 7.87 18.42 1.03
C GLY A 23 7.28 19.16 2.22
N ARG A 24 5.98 19.46 2.15
CA ARG A 24 5.21 20.11 3.23
C ARG A 24 4.15 19.18 3.83
N ASP A 25 4.34 17.87 3.71
CA ASP A 25 3.40 16.91 4.28
C ASP A 25 3.33 17.06 5.81
N VAL A 26 2.11 17.16 6.34
CA VAL A 26 1.84 17.46 7.75
C VAL A 26 1.54 16.21 8.57
N TRP A 27 1.60 15.01 7.96
CA TRP A 27 1.28 13.75 8.63
C TRP A 27 2.15 13.55 9.87
N GLN A 28 1.50 13.28 11.00
CA GLN A 28 2.17 13.03 12.29
C GLN A 28 2.10 11.57 12.68
N ARG A 29 0.89 11.03 12.78
CA ARG A 29 0.59 9.64 13.11
C ARG A 29 -0.91 9.39 13.04
N GLY A 30 -1.31 8.13 12.91
CA GLY A 30 -2.69 7.74 13.16
C GLY A 30 -3.15 6.46 12.47
N SER A 31 -4.37 6.06 12.82
CA SER A 31 -5.10 5.01 12.10
C SER A 31 -5.66 5.58 10.79
N VAL A 32 -5.40 4.88 9.70
CA VAL A 32 -5.96 5.19 8.38
C VAL A 32 -7.16 4.29 8.17
N ILE A 33 -8.32 4.91 7.97
CA ILE A 33 -9.59 4.24 7.68
C ILE A 33 -10.05 4.61 6.27
N PRO A 34 -10.91 3.81 5.62
CA PRO A 34 -11.45 4.14 4.31
C PRO A 34 -12.06 5.54 4.27
N GLY A 35 -11.70 6.34 3.26
CA GLY A 35 -12.08 7.75 3.15
C GLY A 35 -11.14 8.74 3.87
N GLY A 36 -10.20 8.26 4.69
CA GLY A 36 -9.17 9.09 5.32
C GLY A 36 -8.02 9.40 4.37
N PHE A 37 -7.33 10.53 4.61
CA PHE A 37 -6.09 10.87 3.91
C PHE A 37 -4.89 10.21 4.60
N ALA A 38 -3.88 9.84 3.81
CA ALA A 38 -2.57 9.43 4.28
C ALA A 38 -1.51 9.74 3.20
N PRO A 39 -0.24 9.95 3.58
CA PRO A 39 0.83 10.09 2.61
C PRO A 39 1.10 8.75 1.92
N VAL A 40 1.27 8.79 0.60
CA VAL A 40 1.84 7.69 -0.20
C VAL A 40 3.14 8.15 -0.84
N VAL A 41 4.05 7.22 -1.09
CA VAL A 41 5.34 7.51 -1.73
C VAL A 41 5.23 7.21 -3.22
N VAL A 42 5.51 8.21 -4.06
CA VAL A 42 5.48 8.09 -5.52
C VAL A 42 6.86 8.34 -6.14
N ARG A 43 7.05 7.87 -7.37
CA ARG A 43 8.24 8.17 -8.17
C ARG A 43 8.08 9.52 -8.86
N GLY A 44 9.13 10.34 -8.82
CA GLY A 44 9.31 11.51 -9.66
C GLY A 44 9.93 11.20 -11.03
N LYS A 45 10.11 12.24 -11.83
CA LYS A 45 10.64 12.14 -13.19
C LYS A 45 12.11 11.67 -13.25
N THR A 46 12.90 12.00 -12.23
CA THR A 46 14.35 11.74 -12.15
C THR A 46 14.71 10.54 -11.27
N GLY A 47 13.73 9.69 -10.92
CA GLY A 47 13.93 8.56 -10.01
C GLY A 47 13.86 8.92 -8.52
N SER A 48 13.87 10.21 -8.17
CA SER A 48 13.57 10.72 -6.83
C SER A 48 12.18 10.28 -6.37
N ARG A 49 11.96 10.18 -5.05
CA ARG A 49 10.66 9.82 -4.47
C ARG A 49 10.08 10.99 -3.69
N TYR A 50 8.76 11.06 -3.62
CA TYR A 50 8.04 12.15 -2.93
C TYR A 50 6.86 11.59 -2.14
N LEU A 51 6.58 12.19 -0.98
CA LEU A 51 5.34 11.98 -0.27
C LEU A 51 4.24 12.86 -0.89
N ILE A 52 3.09 12.26 -1.16
CA ILE A 52 1.89 12.99 -1.55
C ILE A 52 0.69 12.52 -0.73
N PRO A 53 -0.14 13.42 -0.18
CA PRO A 53 -1.35 13.03 0.53
C PRO A 53 -2.42 12.56 -0.46
N ARG A 54 -3.04 11.41 -0.18
CA ARG A 54 -4.10 10.82 -0.99
C ARG A 54 -5.19 10.24 -0.10
N LEU A 55 -6.44 10.27 -0.56
CA LEU A 55 -7.57 9.64 0.11
C LEU A 55 -7.55 8.12 -0.11
N TRP A 56 -7.73 7.34 0.95
CA TRP A 56 -7.78 5.89 0.84
C TRP A 56 -9.13 5.40 0.37
N GLY A 57 -9.19 4.90 -0.86
CA GLY A 57 -10.44 4.46 -1.50
C GLY A 57 -10.60 5.13 -2.86
N VAL A 58 -10.26 4.41 -3.92
CA VAL A 58 -10.46 4.87 -5.29
C VAL A 58 -11.94 4.77 -5.66
N PRO A 59 -12.54 5.72 -6.40
CA PRO A 59 -13.90 5.59 -6.88
C PRO A 59 -14.16 4.25 -7.59
N PRO A 60 -15.33 3.63 -7.37
CA PRO A 60 -15.62 2.33 -7.95
C PRO A 60 -15.65 2.36 -9.48
N PRO A 61 -15.50 1.19 -10.14
CA PRO A 61 -15.89 1.05 -11.53
C PRO A 61 -17.38 1.40 -11.73
N PRO A 62 -17.84 1.67 -12.97
CA PRO A 62 -19.20 2.16 -13.23
C PRO A 62 -20.37 1.37 -12.62
N ARG A 63 -20.17 0.06 -12.34
CA ARG A 63 -21.17 -0.82 -11.72
C ARG A 63 -20.92 -1.09 -10.23
N GLY A 64 -19.86 -0.53 -9.65
CA GLY A 64 -19.53 -0.69 -8.24
C GLY A 64 -20.18 0.43 -7.40
N THR A 65 -20.51 0.10 -6.15
CA THR A 65 -21.20 0.99 -5.22
C THR A 65 -20.32 1.54 -4.11
N HIS A 66 -19.11 0.98 -3.93
CA HIS A 66 -18.23 1.32 -2.81
C HIS A 66 -16.83 1.68 -3.30
N ALA A 67 -16.21 2.66 -2.63
CA ALA A 67 -14.81 3.00 -2.87
C ALA A 67 -13.90 1.78 -2.68
N VAL A 68 -12.94 1.62 -3.58
CA VAL A 68 -12.04 0.48 -3.62
C VAL A 68 -10.78 0.81 -2.84
N THR A 69 -10.64 0.19 -1.67
CA THR A 69 -9.47 0.33 -0.80
C THR A 69 -8.39 -0.71 -1.06
N HIS A 70 -8.79 -1.86 -1.62
CA HIS A 70 -7.91 -2.98 -1.91
C HIS A 70 -8.16 -3.52 -3.32
N VAL A 71 -7.08 -3.75 -4.08
CA VAL A 71 -7.10 -4.29 -5.44
C VAL A 71 -6.71 -5.75 -5.39
N ARG A 72 -7.68 -6.64 -5.66
CA ARG A 72 -7.52 -8.10 -5.63
C ARG A 72 -7.31 -8.68 -7.02
N ASN A 73 -8.24 -8.36 -7.94
CA ASN A 73 -8.15 -8.81 -9.33
C ASN A 73 -7.33 -7.82 -10.16
N LEU A 74 -6.03 -8.08 -10.26
CA LEU A 74 -5.07 -7.26 -11.00
C LEU A 74 -5.22 -7.37 -12.53
N GLU A 75 -5.86 -8.45 -13.01
CA GLU A 75 -6.14 -8.65 -14.43
C GLU A 75 -7.41 -7.91 -14.90
N SER A 76 -8.17 -7.33 -13.97
CA SER A 76 -9.38 -6.56 -14.28
C SER A 76 -9.07 -5.45 -15.31
N PRO A 77 -9.87 -5.30 -16.38
CA PRO A 77 -9.71 -4.22 -17.35
C PRO A 77 -9.74 -2.83 -16.69
N PHE A 78 -10.43 -2.70 -15.56
CA PHE A 78 -10.50 -1.46 -14.80
C PHE A 78 -9.15 -1.10 -14.16
N TRP A 79 -8.32 -2.07 -13.75
CA TRP A 79 -7.06 -1.85 -13.03
C TRP A 79 -5.82 -2.03 -13.89
N ILE A 80 -5.88 -2.92 -14.87
CA ILE A 80 -4.70 -3.33 -15.65
C ILE A 80 -4.01 -2.15 -16.34
N GLY A 81 -4.77 -1.14 -16.78
CA GLY A 81 -4.21 0.11 -17.31
C GLY A 81 -3.38 0.82 -16.24
N THR A 82 -3.95 1.07 -15.05
CA THR A 82 -3.27 1.72 -13.94
C THR A 82 -2.01 0.97 -13.49
N LEU A 83 -2.06 -0.37 -13.47
CA LEU A 83 -0.91 -1.20 -13.11
C LEU A 83 0.22 -1.15 -14.15
N ARG A 84 -0.10 -1.03 -15.44
CA ARG A 84 0.89 -0.91 -16.52
C ARG A 84 1.62 0.44 -16.55
N HIS A 85 0.94 1.50 -16.13
CA HIS A 85 1.47 2.85 -16.07
C HIS A 85 2.23 3.08 -14.75
N THR A 86 3.56 3.10 -14.82
CA THR A 86 4.44 3.18 -13.65
C THR A 86 4.19 4.42 -12.78
N GLU A 87 3.76 5.51 -13.41
CA GLU A 87 3.41 6.78 -12.79
C GLU A 87 2.23 6.65 -11.82
N PHE A 88 1.33 5.69 -12.00
CA PHE A 88 0.17 5.47 -11.14
C PHE A 88 0.40 4.43 -10.04
N ARG A 89 1.65 4.02 -9.83
CA ARG A 89 2.03 3.13 -8.72
C ARG A 89 2.66 3.92 -7.58
N CYS A 90 2.42 3.47 -6.37
CA CYS A 90 2.97 4.06 -5.15
C CYS A 90 3.39 2.97 -4.16
N LEU A 91 4.18 3.37 -3.16
CA LEU A 91 4.33 2.64 -1.92
C LEU A 91 3.38 3.27 -0.90
N VAL A 92 2.67 2.45 -0.13
CA VAL A 92 1.79 2.89 0.96
C VAL A 92 2.50 2.60 2.28
N PRO A 93 3.02 3.62 2.98
CA PRO A 93 3.62 3.45 4.29
C PRO A 93 2.62 2.93 5.32
N ALA A 94 3.04 2.00 6.15
CA ALA A 94 2.29 1.55 7.33
C ALA A 94 3.24 1.16 8.46
N THR A 95 2.76 1.19 9.70
CA THR A 95 3.46 0.67 10.89
C THR A 95 2.80 -0.61 11.40
N ALA A 96 1.49 -0.75 11.20
CA ALA A 96 0.73 -1.95 11.52
C ALA A 96 -0.52 -2.04 10.61
N PHE A 97 -1.09 -3.23 10.49
CA PHE A 97 -2.33 -3.44 9.72
C PHE A 97 -3.22 -4.49 10.36
N CYS A 98 -4.51 -4.36 10.14
CA CYS A 98 -5.47 -5.37 10.56
C CYS A 98 -5.58 -6.45 9.48
N ALA A 99 -5.61 -7.72 9.89
CA ALA A 99 -5.92 -8.84 9.00
C ALA A 99 -6.73 -9.91 9.74
N THR A 100 -7.52 -10.68 9.00
CA THR A 100 -8.28 -11.81 9.58
C THR A 100 -7.42 -13.06 9.56
N ARG A 101 -7.02 -13.54 10.74
CA ARG A 101 -6.29 -14.79 10.95
C ARG A 101 -7.17 -15.78 11.73
N GLY A 102 -7.43 -16.96 11.15
CA GLY A 102 -8.27 -17.97 11.81
C GLY A 102 -9.68 -17.46 12.19
N GLY A 103 -10.27 -16.60 11.35
CA GLY A 103 -11.62 -16.04 11.57
C GLY A 103 -11.69 -14.86 12.54
N ARG A 104 -10.57 -14.39 13.10
CA ARG A 104 -10.52 -13.23 13.99
C ARG A 104 -9.65 -12.12 13.41
N ALA A 105 -10.15 -10.89 13.50
CA ALA A 105 -9.36 -9.70 13.15
C ALA A 105 -8.25 -9.49 14.18
N GLN A 106 -7.02 -9.32 13.71
CA GLN A 106 -5.83 -9.08 14.54
C GLN A 106 -5.03 -7.92 13.97
N TRP A 107 -4.42 -7.12 14.83
CA TRP A 107 -3.43 -6.14 14.44
C TRP A 107 -2.06 -6.81 14.36
N LEU A 108 -1.40 -6.63 13.22
CA LEU A 108 -0.13 -7.26 12.88
C LEU A 108 0.89 -6.19 12.50
N ALA A 109 2.15 -6.47 12.79
CA ALA A 109 3.31 -5.67 12.41
C ALA A 109 4.41 -6.59 11.89
N VAL A 110 5.40 -6.00 11.20
CA VAL A 110 6.62 -6.69 10.80
C VAL A 110 7.71 -6.31 11.82
N PRO A 111 8.36 -7.28 12.49
CA PRO A 111 9.39 -7.03 13.48
C PRO A 111 10.58 -6.31 12.84
N ASP A 112 11.24 -5.46 13.63
CA ASP A 112 12.41 -4.66 13.23
C ASP A 112 12.19 -3.73 12.02
N CYS A 113 10.95 -3.58 11.56
CA CYS A 113 10.56 -2.72 10.45
C CYS A 113 9.60 -1.62 10.95
N PRO A 114 10.13 -0.49 11.46
CA PRO A 114 9.29 0.56 12.06
C PRO A 114 8.29 1.16 11.07
N VAL A 115 8.61 1.19 9.78
CA VAL A 115 7.69 1.55 8.69
C VAL A 115 7.88 0.56 7.54
N ILE A 116 6.80 -0.13 7.16
CA ILE A 116 6.72 -1.03 6.01
C ILE A 116 6.09 -0.34 4.81
N ALA A 117 6.28 -0.90 3.62
CA ALA A 117 5.56 -0.49 2.41
C ALA A 117 4.61 -1.57 1.92
N PHE A 118 3.35 -1.21 1.73
CA PHE A 118 2.49 -1.95 0.83
C PHE A 118 2.68 -1.47 -0.61
N ALA A 119 2.55 -2.40 -1.57
CA ALA A 119 2.35 -2.05 -2.96
C ALA A 119 0.99 -1.35 -3.11
N GLY A 120 0.99 -0.17 -3.72
CA GLY A 120 -0.22 0.60 -3.97
C GLY A 120 -0.33 1.10 -5.41
N ILE A 121 -1.54 1.53 -5.74
CA ILE A 121 -1.83 2.33 -6.94
C ILE A 121 -2.58 3.58 -6.53
N TRP A 122 -2.48 4.63 -7.33
CA TRP A 122 -3.19 5.89 -7.09
C TRP A 122 -3.84 6.42 -8.37
N ARG A 123 -4.83 7.31 -8.20
CA ARG A 123 -5.52 8.00 -9.29
C ARG A 123 -5.79 9.46 -8.93
N ASP A 124 -5.71 10.32 -9.95
CA ASP A 124 -6.27 11.68 -9.93
C ASP A 124 -7.75 11.62 -10.36
N SER A 125 -8.60 11.12 -9.47
CA SER A 125 -10.05 11.35 -9.55
C SER A 125 -10.39 12.75 -9.01
N GLU A 126 -11.68 13.10 -8.96
CA GLU A 126 -12.17 14.34 -8.33
C GLU A 126 -11.51 14.61 -6.97
N ILE A 127 -11.39 13.56 -6.15
CA ILE A 127 -10.49 13.53 -4.99
C ILE A 127 -9.29 12.63 -5.32
N PRO A 128 -8.05 13.14 -5.29
CA PRO A 128 -6.82 12.35 -5.34
C PRO A 128 -6.85 11.15 -4.40
N SER A 129 -6.84 9.92 -4.94
CA SER A 129 -7.09 8.72 -4.15
C SER A 129 -6.10 7.58 -4.42
N TYR A 130 -6.03 6.60 -3.52
CA TYR A 130 -5.19 5.41 -3.67
C TYR A 130 -5.88 4.14 -3.16
N ALA A 131 -5.35 3.00 -3.59
CA ALA A 131 -5.76 1.67 -3.18
C ALA A 131 -4.53 0.77 -2.97
N ILE A 132 -4.65 -0.20 -2.07
CA ILE A 132 -3.61 -1.15 -1.71
C ILE A 132 -3.73 -2.40 -2.57
N VAL A 133 -2.65 -2.86 -3.17
CA VAL A 133 -2.62 -4.15 -3.86
C VAL A 133 -2.55 -5.26 -2.83
N THR A 134 -3.39 -6.28 -2.98
CA THR A 134 -3.37 -7.47 -2.14
C THR A 134 -2.85 -8.66 -2.91
N THR A 135 -2.16 -9.56 -2.22
CA THR A 135 -1.85 -10.90 -2.74
C THR A 135 -2.88 -11.90 -2.25
N GLU A 136 -3.10 -12.93 -3.07
CA GLU A 136 -3.73 -14.17 -2.63
C GLU A 136 -2.66 -15.06 -1.97
N GLY A 137 -3.06 -15.86 -0.98
CA GLY A 137 -2.17 -16.77 -0.28
C GLY A 137 -2.45 -16.82 1.22
N SER A 138 -2.36 -18.02 1.80
CA SER A 138 -2.54 -18.24 3.22
C SER A 138 -1.21 -18.14 3.97
N LEU A 139 -0.82 -16.95 4.40
CA LEU A 139 0.29 -16.81 5.36
C LEU A 139 -0.27 -17.00 6.77
N GLY A 140 0.09 -18.10 7.43
CA GLY A 140 -0.27 -18.35 8.83
C GLY A 140 -1.77 -18.37 9.13
N GLY A 141 -2.63 -18.69 8.15
CA GLY A 141 -4.09 -18.70 8.30
C GLY A 141 -4.79 -17.36 8.01
N ILE A 142 -4.09 -16.42 7.35
CA ILE A 142 -4.66 -15.15 6.86
C ILE A 142 -5.11 -15.32 5.42
N VAL A 143 -6.35 -14.94 5.10
CA VAL A 143 -6.96 -15.20 3.78
C VAL A 143 -6.57 -14.17 2.72
N SER A 144 -6.27 -12.93 3.11
CA SER A 144 -5.90 -11.86 2.18
C SER A 144 -5.01 -10.86 2.91
N LEU A 145 -3.86 -10.54 2.30
CA LEU A 145 -2.88 -9.62 2.85
C LEU A 145 -2.57 -8.48 1.86
N PRO A 146 -2.36 -7.24 2.35
CA PRO A 146 -1.65 -6.23 1.58
C PRO A 146 -0.33 -6.79 1.07
N LEU A 147 0.04 -6.58 -0.20
CA LEU A 147 1.36 -6.98 -0.69
C LEU A 147 2.43 -6.09 -0.05
N ILE A 148 3.20 -6.64 0.88
CA ILE A 148 4.28 -5.97 1.62
C ILE A 148 5.55 -6.14 0.81
N LEU A 149 6.19 -5.02 0.45
CA LEU A 149 7.40 -5.01 -0.36
C LEU A 149 8.62 -4.80 0.55
N PRO A 150 9.64 -5.68 0.50
CA PRO A 150 10.92 -5.39 1.12
C PRO A 150 11.62 -4.23 0.37
N PRO A 151 12.57 -3.52 1.03
CA PRO A 151 13.26 -2.36 0.46
C PRO A 151 13.81 -2.57 -0.96
N ASP A 152 14.39 -3.73 -1.22
CA ASP A 152 15.01 -4.07 -2.51
C ASP A 152 14.01 -4.14 -3.68
N HIS A 153 12.71 -4.31 -3.39
CA HIS A 153 11.66 -4.38 -4.40
C HIS A 153 10.87 -3.08 -4.58
N TRP A 154 11.15 -2.04 -3.79
CA TRP A 154 10.46 -0.75 -3.92
C TRP A 154 10.67 -0.11 -5.29
N GLN A 155 11.92 -0.08 -5.76
CA GLN A 155 12.26 0.50 -7.06
C GLN A 155 11.66 -0.29 -8.21
N GLU A 156 11.66 -1.63 -8.09
CA GLU A 156 11.06 -2.53 -9.07
C GLU A 156 9.56 -2.29 -9.18
N TRP A 157 8.86 -2.19 -8.05
CA TRP A 157 7.44 -1.82 -8.05
C TRP A 157 7.22 -0.44 -8.68
N LEU A 158 7.98 0.58 -8.32
CA LEU A 158 7.74 1.95 -8.79
C LEU A 158 8.11 2.20 -10.26
N SER A 159 8.95 1.35 -10.87
CA SER A 159 9.57 1.69 -12.17
C SER A 159 9.61 0.59 -13.21
N ALA A 160 9.51 -0.69 -12.82
CA ALA A 160 9.58 -1.77 -13.80
C ALA A 160 8.32 -1.82 -14.67
N ASP A 161 8.41 -2.42 -15.85
CA ASP A 161 7.21 -2.78 -16.61
C ASP A 161 6.31 -3.74 -15.81
N TRP A 162 5.05 -3.86 -16.22
CA TRP A 162 4.10 -4.71 -15.51
C TRP A 162 4.49 -6.19 -15.52
N LYS A 163 5.12 -6.69 -16.59
CA LYS A 163 5.53 -8.10 -16.69
C LYS A 163 6.53 -8.46 -15.59
N ARG A 164 7.37 -7.50 -15.21
CA ARG A 164 8.33 -7.61 -14.10
C ARG A 164 7.67 -7.36 -12.75
N ALA A 165 6.96 -6.25 -12.59
CA ALA A 165 6.32 -5.90 -11.31
C ALA A 165 5.29 -6.94 -10.84
N GLN A 166 4.51 -7.54 -11.75
CA GLN A 166 3.52 -8.56 -11.38
C GLN A 166 4.13 -9.83 -10.77
N ARG A 167 5.43 -10.09 -11.01
CA ARG A 167 6.12 -11.22 -10.36
C ARG A 167 6.25 -11.01 -8.86
N LEU A 168 6.34 -9.77 -8.39
CA LEU A 168 6.34 -9.46 -6.96
C LEU A 168 5.02 -9.89 -6.30
N VAL A 169 3.91 -9.77 -7.03
CA VAL A 169 2.60 -10.26 -6.56
C VAL A 169 2.58 -11.79 -6.56
N ALA A 170 3.05 -12.43 -7.62
CA ALA A 170 3.03 -13.89 -7.75
C ALA A 170 3.94 -14.61 -6.76
N LEU A 171 5.07 -13.99 -6.40
CA LEU A 171 5.94 -14.45 -5.31
C LEU A 171 5.26 -14.33 -3.94
N GLY A 172 4.21 -13.51 -3.85
CA GLY A 172 3.52 -13.19 -2.62
C GLY A 172 4.48 -12.58 -1.60
N HIS A 173 4.32 -13.00 -0.35
CA HIS A 173 5.25 -12.63 0.70
C HIS A 173 6.32 -13.71 0.84
N SER A 174 7.59 -13.36 0.67
CA SER A 174 8.72 -14.07 1.32
C SER A 174 8.36 -14.28 2.81
N PRO A 175 8.77 -15.35 3.51
CA PRO A 175 8.33 -15.57 4.89
C PRO A 175 8.50 -14.31 5.74
N LEU A 176 7.36 -13.68 6.05
CA LEU A 176 7.26 -12.52 6.92
C LEU A 176 6.84 -13.06 8.28
N ASP A 177 7.69 -12.87 9.27
CA ASP A 177 7.36 -13.17 10.65
C ASP A 177 6.43 -12.09 11.19
N LEU A 178 5.13 -12.20 10.91
CA LEU A 178 4.14 -11.25 11.41
C LEU A 178 3.94 -11.43 12.91
N VAL A 179 4.17 -10.37 13.67
CA VAL A 179 3.96 -10.32 15.12
C VAL A 179 2.69 -9.53 15.45
N PRO A 180 2.01 -9.79 16.59
CA PRO A 180 0.97 -8.89 17.07
C PRO A 180 1.51 -7.46 17.20
N ALA A 181 0.80 -6.48 16.67
CA ALA A 181 1.20 -5.08 16.83
C ALA A 181 0.99 -4.64 18.29
N THR A 182 1.98 -3.99 18.88
CA THR A 182 1.85 -3.32 20.17
C THR A 182 1.05 -2.01 20.01
N GLY A 183 0.27 -1.66 21.05
CA GLY A 183 -0.71 -0.57 21.04
C GLY A 183 -0.15 0.82 20.75
#